data_AF-A0A915EKC2-F1
#
_entry.id   AF-A0A915EKC2-F1
#
_cell.length_a   1.000
_cell.length_b   1.000
_cell.length_c   1.000
_cell.angle_alpha   90.00
_cell.angle_beta   90.00
_cell.angle_gamma   90.00
#
_symmetry.space_group_name_H-M   'P 1'
#
loop_
_entity.id
_entity.type
_entity.pdbx_description
1 polymer ?
#
loop_
_entity_poly.entity_id
_entity_poly.type
_entity_poly.pdbx_seq_one_letter_code
_entity_poly.pdbx_strand_id
1 'polypeptide(L)'
;MQSRDGRRFKDFPCSFRLQSVSTGHGNGGKDMEIYFSFNLLVRRDPKANNFKAVLATIRQLLNTECVVPEWLHDLVLGYGEPNVAHYSRMNNTVATVNFNDTFLSYEHLLASFPGKKVVCGEQKPQPPFKLTFNEFVPQHDVQEKQRDISILVECEKKNELLFAASQEECRQNAISFTPAQVEAIKSGMQPGLTIVVDLQGQERRMLLFRSSRIYITIGRSRER
;
A
#
# COMPACT_ATOMS: atom_id res chain seq x y z
N MET A 1 6.02 27.71 -33.46
CA MET A 1 7.26 28.27 -32.86
C MET A 1 7.93 27.22 -31.99
N GLN A 2 9.13 26.77 -32.35
CA GLN A 2 9.93 25.86 -31.51
C GLN A 2 10.64 26.69 -30.42
N SER A 3 10.35 26.37 -29.15
CA SER A 3 11.11 26.89 -28.02
C SER A 3 12.48 26.19 -27.97
N ARG A 4 13.56 26.95 -27.70
CA ARG A 4 14.98 26.52 -27.63
C ARG A 4 15.29 25.46 -26.56
N ASP A 5 14.26 24.86 -25.95
CA ASP A 5 14.37 24.04 -24.75
C ASP A 5 13.75 22.63 -24.92
N GLY A 6 13.49 22.19 -26.16
CA GLY A 6 12.95 20.86 -26.46
C GLY A 6 11.54 20.58 -25.91
N ARG A 7 10.95 21.51 -25.16
CA ARG A 7 9.61 21.41 -24.59
C ARG A 7 8.57 21.74 -25.65
N ARG A 8 8.01 20.69 -26.25
CA ARG A 8 6.92 20.77 -27.23
C ARG A 8 5.66 21.30 -26.56
N PHE A 9 5.17 22.46 -27.00
CA PHE A 9 3.81 22.91 -26.68
C PHE A 9 2.81 21.85 -27.19
N LYS A 10 1.91 21.42 -26.31
CA LYS A 10 0.84 20.48 -26.63
C LYS A 10 -0.50 21.17 -26.40
N ASP A 11 -1.12 21.59 -27.48
CA ASP A 11 -2.47 22.13 -27.47
C ASP A 11 -3.50 21.02 -27.26
N PHE A 12 -4.70 21.39 -26.78
CA PHE A 12 -5.77 20.45 -26.49
C PHE A 12 -6.67 20.26 -27.72
N PRO A 13 -6.73 19.05 -28.31
CA PRO A 13 -7.52 18.82 -29.52
C PRO A 13 -9.03 19.02 -29.33
N CYS A 14 -9.57 18.76 -28.13
CA CYS A 14 -11.00 18.94 -27.85
C CYS A 14 -11.41 20.41 -27.75
N SER A 15 -10.58 21.28 -27.16
CA SER A 15 -10.86 22.72 -27.11
C SER A 15 -10.85 23.33 -28.52
N PHE A 16 -9.91 22.88 -29.35
CA PHE A 16 -9.84 23.24 -30.77
C PHE A 16 -11.13 22.84 -31.51
N ARG A 17 -11.60 21.60 -31.30
CA ARG A 17 -12.81 21.08 -31.95
C ARG A 17 -14.10 21.75 -31.47
N LEU A 18 -14.25 22.06 -30.19
CA LEU A 18 -15.43 22.76 -29.66
C LEU A 18 -15.53 24.20 -30.17
N GLN A 19 -14.38 24.88 -30.31
CA GLN A 19 -14.33 26.21 -30.92
C GLN A 19 -14.77 26.15 -32.39
N SER A 20 -14.29 25.17 -33.17
CA SER A 20 -14.73 25.04 -34.57
C SER A 20 -16.22 24.73 -34.75
N VAL A 21 -16.84 24.06 -33.78
CA VAL A 21 -18.29 23.77 -33.80
C VAL A 21 -19.12 25.00 -33.39
N SER A 22 -18.60 25.85 -32.49
CA SER A 22 -19.31 27.05 -32.01
C SER A 22 -19.42 28.15 -33.08
N THR A 23 -18.49 28.16 -34.05
CA THR A 23 -18.45 29.11 -35.17
C THR A 23 -19.18 28.59 -36.43
N GLY A 24 -19.87 27.45 -36.32
CA GLY A 24 -20.45 26.66 -37.40
C GLY A 24 -21.73 27.20 -38.05
N HIS A 25 -21.86 28.51 -38.24
CA HIS A 25 -22.70 29.08 -39.30
C HIS A 25 -21.82 29.95 -40.21
N GLY A 26 -21.14 29.30 -41.16
CA GLY A 26 -20.74 29.93 -42.42
C GLY A 26 -19.38 30.62 -42.54
N ASN A 27 -18.33 30.25 -41.79
CA ASN A 27 -16.98 30.75 -42.12
C ASN A 27 -15.83 29.86 -41.58
N GLY A 28 -15.37 28.88 -42.37
CA GLY A 28 -14.30 27.93 -42.04
C GLY A 28 -12.88 28.51 -41.94
N GLY A 29 -12.72 29.84 -41.88
CA GLY A 29 -11.42 30.53 -41.77
C GLY A 29 -11.15 31.21 -40.41
N LYS A 30 -12.16 31.35 -39.54
CA LYS A 30 -12.04 32.15 -38.30
C LYS A 30 -11.44 31.37 -37.11
N ASP A 31 -11.47 30.04 -37.15
CA ASP A 31 -11.03 29.21 -36.02
C ASP A 31 -9.50 29.21 -35.82
N MET A 32 -8.73 29.46 -36.88
CA MET A 32 -7.27 29.59 -36.83
C MET A 32 -6.81 30.95 -36.27
N GLU A 33 -7.61 32.02 -36.42
CA GLU A 33 -7.19 33.39 -36.05
C GLU A 33 -6.93 33.55 -34.55
N ILE A 34 -7.68 32.84 -33.69
CA ILE A 34 -7.51 32.90 -32.23
C ILE A 34 -6.08 32.47 -31.84
N TYR A 35 -5.57 31.41 -32.48
CA TYR A 35 -4.23 30.89 -32.22
C TYR A 35 -3.10 31.81 -32.71
N PHE A 36 -3.39 32.76 -33.61
CA PHE A 36 -2.46 33.81 -34.05
C PHE A 36 -2.61 35.14 -33.29
N SER A 37 -3.67 35.31 -32.49
CA SER A 37 -3.96 36.55 -31.74
C SER A 37 -3.37 36.60 -30.31
N PHE A 38 -2.74 35.53 -29.84
CA PHE A 38 -2.23 35.47 -28.47
C PHE A 38 -0.95 36.33 -28.31
N ASN A 39 -1.04 37.36 -27.47
CA ASN A 39 0.09 38.26 -27.18
C ASN A 39 0.68 38.06 -25.76
N LEU A 40 0.10 37.19 -24.94
CA LEU A 40 0.48 36.97 -23.54
C LEU A 40 0.52 35.47 -23.22
N LEU A 41 1.62 35.02 -22.61
CA LEU A 41 1.77 33.67 -22.08
C LEU A 41 2.00 33.74 -20.57
N VAL A 42 1.09 33.17 -19.78
CA VAL A 42 1.19 33.17 -18.31
C VAL A 42 1.66 31.81 -17.81
N ARG A 43 2.75 31.81 -17.04
CA ARG A 43 3.26 30.62 -16.35
C ARG A 43 2.77 30.61 -14.89
N ARG A 44 2.25 29.46 -14.44
CA ARG A 44 1.83 29.24 -13.04
C ARG A 44 2.94 28.55 -12.23
N ASP A 45 2.89 28.70 -10.91
CA ASP A 45 3.76 27.99 -9.97
C ASP A 45 3.62 26.46 -10.15
N PRO A 46 4.72 25.72 -10.39
CA PRO A 46 4.69 24.27 -10.60
C PRO A 46 3.94 23.49 -9.50
N LYS A 47 4.01 23.91 -8.23
CA LYS A 47 3.35 23.18 -7.13
C LYS A 47 1.83 23.21 -7.22
N ALA A 48 1.26 24.30 -7.76
CA ALA A 48 -0.17 24.48 -7.93
C ALA A 48 -0.67 24.11 -9.34
N ASN A 49 0.21 23.63 -10.23
CA ASN A 49 -0.08 23.45 -11.66
C ASN A 49 -0.19 21.97 -12.08
N ASN A 50 -0.84 21.14 -11.27
CA ASN A 50 -0.97 19.69 -11.51
C ASN A 50 -2.34 19.28 -12.09
N PHE A 51 -3.28 20.21 -12.22
CA PHE A 51 -4.67 19.93 -12.63
C PHE A 51 -4.79 19.15 -13.94
N LYS A 52 -4.02 19.55 -14.97
CA LYS A 52 -4.02 18.87 -16.28
C LYS A 52 -3.59 17.40 -16.15
N ALA A 53 -2.56 17.12 -15.37
CA ALA A 53 -2.05 15.77 -15.19
C ALA A 53 -3.07 14.91 -14.44
N VAL A 54 -3.66 15.42 -13.36
CA VAL A 54 -4.67 14.72 -12.56
C VAL A 54 -5.94 14.42 -13.37
N LEU A 55 -6.45 15.38 -14.14
CA LEU A 55 -7.61 15.12 -15.01
C LEU A 55 -7.30 14.15 -16.13
N ALA A 56 -6.09 14.22 -16.70
CA ALA A 56 -5.67 13.27 -17.72
C ALA A 56 -5.63 11.84 -17.15
N THR A 57 -5.14 11.66 -15.92
CA THR A 57 -5.13 10.35 -15.26
C THR A 57 -6.54 9.86 -14.92
N ILE A 58 -7.44 10.73 -14.43
CA ILE A 58 -8.84 10.36 -14.17
C ILE A 58 -9.52 9.90 -15.46
N ARG A 59 -9.34 10.65 -16.56
CA ARG A 59 -9.89 10.29 -17.87
C ARG A 59 -9.30 8.98 -18.38
N GLN A 60 -8.01 8.73 -18.16
CA GLN A 60 -7.39 7.46 -18.53
C GLN A 60 -8.01 6.30 -17.73
N LEU A 61 -8.15 6.45 -16.41
CA LEU A 61 -8.78 5.45 -15.55
C LEU A 61 -10.21 5.11 -15.98
N LEU A 62 -11.00 6.11 -16.37
CA LEU A 62 -12.37 5.91 -16.87
C LEU A 62 -12.44 5.18 -18.22
N ASN A 63 -11.40 5.30 -19.05
CA ASN A 63 -11.34 4.67 -20.37
C ASN A 63 -10.63 3.31 -20.36
N THR A 64 -10.06 2.92 -19.22
CA THR A 64 -9.43 1.60 -19.01
C THR A 64 -10.36 0.71 -18.20
N GLU A 65 -10.30 -0.59 -18.42
CA GLU A 65 -10.92 -1.55 -17.51
C GLU A 65 -10.22 -1.49 -16.15
N CYS A 66 -10.88 -0.87 -15.17
CA CYS A 66 -10.36 -0.78 -13.82
C CYS A 66 -10.55 -2.12 -13.12
N VAL A 67 -9.50 -2.93 -13.09
CA VAL A 67 -9.52 -4.23 -12.40
C VAL A 67 -9.23 -4.00 -10.91
N VAL A 68 -10.28 -3.71 -10.15
CA VAL A 68 -10.22 -3.69 -8.68
C VAL A 68 -10.43 -5.12 -8.17
N PRO A 69 -9.63 -5.62 -7.20
CA PRO A 69 -9.88 -6.93 -6.60
C PRO A 69 -11.30 -7.01 -6.03
N GLU A 70 -11.98 -8.14 -6.25
CA GLU A 70 -13.39 -8.33 -5.86
C GLU A 70 -13.61 -8.06 -4.36
N TRP A 71 -12.68 -8.51 -3.50
CA TRP A 71 -12.74 -8.29 -2.04
C TRP A 71 -12.62 -6.82 -1.61
N LEU A 72 -12.17 -5.92 -2.49
CA LEU A 72 -12.02 -4.49 -2.24
C LEU A 72 -13.10 -3.65 -2.93
N HIS A 73 -13.73 -4.18 -3.99
CA HIS A 73 -14.65 -3.43 -4.84
C HIS A 73 -15.82 -2.84 -4.05
N ASP A 74 -16.53 -3.67 -3.29
CA ASP A 74 -17.68 -3.25 -2.49
C ASP A 74 -17.30 -2.23 -1.42
N LEU A 75 -16.13 -2.42 -0.79
CA LEU A 75 -15.62 -1.52 0.23
C LEU A 75 -15.27 -0.14 -0.33
N VAL A 76 -14.70 -0.07 -1.53
CA VAL A 76 -14.40 1.21 -2.21
C VAL A 76 -15.67 1.94 -2.61
N LEU A 77 -16.71 1.20 -2.99
CA LEU A 77 -18.02 1.76 -3.30
C LEU A 77 -18.84 2.13 -2.05
N GLY A 78 -18.43 1.67 -0.87
CA GLY A 78 -19.09 1.93 0.41
C GLY A 78 -20.29 1.04 0.70
N TYR A 79 -20.41 -0.09 0.00
CA TYR A 79 -21.42 -1.11 0.25
C TYR A 79 -20.88 -2.22 1.17
N GLY A 80 -21.79 -2.92 1.84
CA GLY A 80 -21.46 -4.11 2.64
C GLY A 80 -20.88 -3.81 4.03
N GLU A 81 -20.32 -4.85 4.63
CA GLU A 81 -19.74 -4.80 5.97
C GLU A 81 -18.26 -4.35 5.91
N PRO A 82 -17.80 -3.44 6.78
CA PRO A 82 -16.43 -2.92 6.75
C PRO A 82 -15.37 -4.01 7.04
N ASN A 83 -15.78 -5.10 7.67
CA ASN A 83 -14.90 -6.19 8.09
C ASN A 83 -14.63 -7.23 6.98
N VAL A 84 -15.23 -7.09 5.78
CA VAL A 84 -15.07 -8.06 4.67
C VAL A 84 -13.61 -8.19 4.22
N ALA A 85 -12.88 -7.07 4.16
CA ALA A 85 -11.47 -7.07 3.76
C ALA A 85 -10.50 -7.38 4.91
N HIS A 86 -10.99 -7.69 6.12
CA HIS A 86 -10.11 -8.04 7.24
C HIS A 86 -9.51 -9.43 7.04
N TYR A 87 -8.23 -9.60 7.40
CA TYR A 87 -7.50 -10.86 7.19
C TYR A 87 -8.22 -12.09 7.76
N SER A 88 -8.98 -11.95 8.86
CA SER A 88 -9.74 -13.07 9.45
C SER A 88 -10.86 -13.61 8.56
N ARG A 89 -11.33 -12.84 7.58
CA ARG A 89 -12.38 -13.24 6.62
C ARG A 89 -11.82 -13.61 5.25
N MET A 90 -10.52 -13.42 5.05
CA MET A 90 -9.83 -13.76 3.80
C MET A 90 -9.59 -15.27 3.74
N ASN A 91 -9.81 -15.85 2.56
CA ASN A 91 -9.65 -17.30 2.33
C ASN A 91 -8.20 -17.71 2.00
N ASN A 92 -7.33 -16.75 1.72
CA ASN A 92 -5.95 -16.95 1.25
C ASN A 92 -4.90 -16.57 2.30
N THR A 93 -5.26 -16.63 3.59
CA THR A 93 -4.35 -16.31 4.70
C THR A 93 -3.14 -17.24 4.74
N VAL A 94 -2.01 -16.67 5.12
CA VAL A 94 -0.74 -17.39 5.20
C VAL A 94 -0.53 -17.83 6.64
N ALA A 95 -0.60 -19.14 6.89
CA ALA A 95 -0.45 -19.69 8.23
C ALA A 95 0.95 -19.49 8.80
N THR A 96 1.97 -19.64 7.97
CA THR A 96 3.38 -19.57 8.38
C THR A 96 4.05 -18.33 7.81
N VAL A 97 4.50 -17.45 8.68
CA VAL A 97 5.06 -16.15 8.32
C VAL A 97 6.42 -15.99 9.00
N ASN A 98 7.44 -15.60 8.22
CA ASN A 98 8.75 -15.27 8.76
C ASN A 98 8.78 -13.80 9.19
N PHE A 99 8.92 -13.55 10.50
CA PHE A 99 8.95 -12.21 11.09
C PHE A 99 10.38 -11.61 11.10
N ASN A 100 11.39 -12.31 10.59
CA ASN A 100 12.77 -11.86 10.49
C ASN A 100 13.28 -11.24 11.81
N ASP A 101 13.63 -9.96 11.77
CA ASP A 101 14.18 -9.16 12.87
C ASP A 101 13.12 -8.31 13.60
N THR A 102 11.83 -8.60 13.42
CA THR A 102 10.75 -7.87 14.11
C THR A 102 10.89 -7.98 15.63
N PHE A 103 11.33 -9.14 16.13
CA PHE A 103 11.49 -9.37 17.56
C PHE A 103 12.96 -9.43 17.97
N LEU A 104 13.34 -8.58 18.92
CA LEU A 104 14.68 -8.57 19.53
C LEU A 104 14.98 -9.83 20.36
N SER A 105 13.99 -10.36 21.08
CA SER A 105 14.14 -11.51 21.97
C SER A 105 12.86 -12.34 22.04
N TYR A 106 12.98 -13.56 22.58
CA TYR A 106 11.82 -14.42 22.83
C TYR A 106 10.86 -13.82 23.87
N GLU A 107 11.38 -13.12 24.88
CA GLU A 107 10.57 -12.41 25.87
C GLU A 107 9.71 -11.31 25.22
N HIS A 108 10.30 -10.57 24.26
CA HIS A 108 9.58 -9.56 23.48
C HIS A 108 8.47 -10.21 22.63
N LEU A 109 8.73 -11.38 22.05
CA LEU A 109 7.71 -12.15 21.31
C LEU A 109 6.56 -12.57 22.24
N LEU A 110 6.85 -13.09 23.44
CA LEU A 110 5.83 -13.45 24.43
C LEU A 110 4.99 -12.24 24.86
N ALA A 111 5.63 -11.10 25.11
CA ALA A 111 4.95 -9.86 25.47
C ALA A 111 4.07 -9.31 24.34
N SER A 112 4.43 -9.58 23.08
CA SER A 112 3.74 -9.09 21.90
C SER A 112 2.39 -9.75 21.63
N PHE A 113 2.17 -10.97 22.14
CA PHE A 113 0.92 -11.72 21.93
C PHE A 113 0.20 -11.99 23.26
N PRO A 114 -0.40 -10.97 23.90
CA PRO A 114 -1.15 -11.16 25.13
C PRO A 114 -2.35 -12.10 24.88
N GLY A 115 -2.46 -13.16 25.68
CA GLY A 115 -3.59 -14.10 25.64
C GLY A 115 -3.50 -15.23 24.60
N LYS A 116 -2.41 -15.34 23.82
CA LYS A 116 -2.16 -16.50 22.94
C LYS A 116 -1.11 -17.43 23.53
N LYS A 117 -1.29 -18.75 23.34
CA LYS A 117 -0.32 -19.75 23.78
C LYS A 117 0.80 -19.87 22.75
N VAL A 118 2.00 -19.43 23.11
CA VAL A 118 3.20 -19.56 22.29
C VAL A 118 3.92 -20.85 22.68
N VAL A 119 4.10 -21.75 21.72
CA VAL A 119 4.81 -23.03 21.89
C VAL A 119 6.12 -22.96 21.12
N CYS A 120 7.23 -23.17 21.83
CA CYS A 120 8.57 -23.22 21.26
C CYS A 120 9.17 -24.62 21.49
N GLY A 121 9.73 -25.22 20.43
CA GLY A 121 10.42 -26.51 20.52
C GLY A 121 11.82 -26.45 21.12
N GLU A 122 12.41 -25.24 21.24
CA GLU A 122 13.77 -25.01 21.72
C GLU A 122 13.80 -24.30 23.08
N GLN A 123 14.78 -24.62 23.94
CA GLN A 123 14.92 -24.03 25.28
C GLN A 123 15.48 -22.59 25.28
N LYS A 124 16.20 -22.18 24.23
CA LYS A 124 16.75 -20.82 24.06
C LYS A 124 16.61 -20.35 22.61
N PRO A 125 15.39 -20.04 22.18
CA PRO A 125 15.15 -19.61 20.81
C PRO A 125 15.78 -18.23 20.55
N GLN A 126 16.57 -18.13 19.48
CA GLN A 126 17.20 -16.89 19.02
C GLN A 126 16.53 -16.40 17.73
N PRO A 127 16.45 -15.07 17.51
CA PRO A 127 15.93 -14.54 16.26
C PRO A 127 16.86 -14.90 15.09
N PRO A 128 16.34 -15.02 13.85
CA PRO A 128 14.99 -14.67 13.40
C PRO A 128 13.92 -15.75 13.70
N PHE A 129 12.71 -15.29 14.01
CA PHE A 129 11.58 -16.17 14.34
C PHE A 129 10.61 -16.31 13.17
N LYS A 130 10.29 -17.57 12.87
CA LYS A 130 9.22 -17.95 11.97
C LYS A 130 8.03 -18.42 12.80
N LEU A 131 6.89 -17.76 12.60
CA LEU A 131 5.67 -18.01 13.36
C LEU A 131 4.68 -18.75 12.48
N THR A 132 4.19 -19.89 12.97
CA THR A 132 3.06 -20.59 12.38
C THR A 132 1.84 -20.38 13.27
N PHE A 133 0.83 -19.70 12.74
CA PHE A 133 -0.43 -19.47 13.42
C PHE A 133 -1.40 -20.60 13.06
N ASN A 134 -1.69 -21.46 14.03
CA ASN A 134 -2.63 -22.57 13.84
C ASN A 134 -4.07 -22.10 13.60
N GLU A 135 -4.35 -20.82 13.88
CA GLU A 135 -5.63 -20.17 13.59
C GLU A 135 -5.97 -20.11 12.08
N PHE A 136 -4.95 -20.17 11.21
CA PHE A 136 -5.12 -20.12 9.76
C PHE A 136 -4.95 -21.49 9.08
N VAL A 137 -4.56 -22.53 9.82
CA VAL A 137 -4.46 -23.88 9.27
C VAL A 137 -5.88 -24.45 9.17
N PRO A 138 -6.33 -24.95 8.00
CA PRO A 138 -7.67 -25.49 7.84
C PRO A 138 -7.84 -26.76 8.69
N GLN A 139 -8.44 -26.60 9.88
CA GLN A 139 -8.86 -27.70 10.73
C GLN A 139 -10.22 -28.20 10.25
N HIS A 140 -10.24 -28.92 9.12
CA HIS A 140 -11.38 -29.76 8.79
C HIS A 140 -11.46 -30.80 9.93
N ASP A 141 -12.65 -30.96 10.55
CA ASP A 141 -12.96 -31.90 11.64
C ASP A 141 -12.96 -31.38 13.10
N VAL A 142 -12.68 -30.09 13.37
CA VAL A 142 -12.71 -29.54 14.75
C VAL A 142 -13.81 -28.48 14.94
N GLN A 143 -14.62 -28.63 16.00
CA GLN A 143 -15.66 -27.66 16.39
C GLN A 143 -15.02 -26.27 16.67
N GLU A 144 -15.71 -25.19 16.30
CA GLU A 144 -15.20 -23.80 16.43
C GLU A 144 -14.69 -23.44 17.84
N LYS A 145 -15.23 -24.06 18.89
CA LYS A 145 -14.85 -23.82 20.29
C LYS A 145 -13.56 -24.53 20.74
N GLN A 146 -13.04 -25.45 19.94
CA GLN A 146 -11.85 -26.26 20.23
C GLN A 146 -10.67 -25.97 19.31
N ARG A 147 -10.78 -24.98 18.42
CA ARG A 147 -9.69 -24.65 17.49
C ARG A 147 -8.44 -24.22 18.23
N ASP A 148 -7.32 -24.83 17.88
CA ASP A 148 -6.02 -24.45 18.43
C ASP A 148 -5.59 -23.07 17.90
N ILE A 149 -5.56 -22.08 18.81
CA ILE A 149 -5.09 -20.71 18.55
C ILE A 149 -3.61 -20.56 18.98
N SER A 150 -2.89 -21.67 19.08
CA SER A 150 -1.50 -21.69 19.47
C SER A 150 -0.61 -21.14 18.35
N ILE A 151 0.47 -20.48 18.76
CA ILE A 151 1.52 -19.98 17.86
C ILE A 151 2.71 -20.91 18.01
N LEU A 152 3.09 -21.58 16.94
CA LEU A 152 4.31 -22.38 16.88
C LEU A 152 5.47 -21.48 16.45
N VAL A 153 6.54 -21.47 17.25
CA VAL A 153 7.74 -20.69 16.99
C VAL A 153 8.85 -21.63 16.51
N GLU A 154 9.36 -21.35 15.33
CA GLU A 154 10.55 -21.99 14.76
C GLU A 154 11.68 -20.95 14.63
N CYS A 155 12.88 -21.31 15.07
CA CYS A 155 14.07 -20.49 14.86
C CYS A 155 14.64 -20.80 13.48
N GLU A 156 14.68 -19.82 12.59
CA GLU A 156 15.29 -20.01 11.28
C GLU A 156 16.80 -19.78 11.38
N LYS A 157 17.58 -20.83 11.07
CA LYS A 157 19.04 -20.69 10.96
C LYS A 157 19.34 -19.82 9.74
N LYS A 158 20.08 -18.72 9.93
CA LYS A 158 20.56 -17.91 8.82
C LYS A 158 21.31 -18.82 7.85
N ASN A 159 20.90 -18.83 6.58
CA ASN A 159 21.54 -19.64 5.57
C ASN A 159 22.90 -19.01 5.25
N GLU A 160 23.96 -19.51 5.91
CA GLU A 160 25.33 -18.97 5.88
C GLU A 160 25.88 -18.82 4.44
N LEU A 161 25.42 -19.67 3.51
CA LEU A 161 25.87 -19.69 2.13
C LEU A 161 25.39 -18.49 1.28
N LEU A 162 24.28 -17.86 1.63
CA LEU A 162 23.78 -16.67 0.92
C LEU A 162 24.28 -15.36 1.54
N PHE A 163 24.61 -15.38 2.83
CA PHE A 163 25.12 -14.21 3.56
C PHE A 163 26.59 -13.89 3.22
N ALA A 164 27.37 -14.89 2.79
CA ALA A 164 28.77 -14.71 2.41
C ALA A 164 28.96 -13.87 1.12
N ALA A 165 27.93 -13.81 0.25
CA ALA A 165 28.00 -13.09 -1.03
C ALA A 165 27.63 -11.60 -0.93
N SER A 166 27.02 -11.15 0.17
CA SER A 166 26.61 -9.76 0.40
C SER A 166 27.17 -9.28 1.74
N GLN A 167 28.39 -8.75 1.74
CA GLN A 167 29.10 -8.19 2.91
C GLN A 167 28.49 -6.87 3.46
N GLU A 168 27.24 -6.56 3.13
CA GLU A 168 26.50 -5.52 3.82
C GLU A 168 25.75 -6.20 4.96
N GLU A 169 26.27 -6.06 6.19
CA GLU A 169 25.53 -6.41 7.40
C GLU A 169 24.14 -5.77 7.29
N CYS A 170 23.13 -6.58 6.96
CA CYS A 170 21.78 -6.09 6.78
C CYS A 170 21.37 -5.40 8.08
N ARG A 171 21.00 -4.11 7.98
CA ARG A 171 20.60 -3.30 9.12
C ARG A 171 19.49 -4.04 9.86
N GLN A 172 19.77 -4.39 11.12
CA GLN A 172 18.81 -5.05 11.99
C GLN A 172 17.97 -4.01 12.70
N ASN A 173 16.69 -4.33 12.89
CA ASN A 173 15.79 -3.55 13.70
C ASN A 173 16.25 -3.54 15.17
N ALA A 174 16.23 -2.35 15.78
CA ALA A 174 16.55 -2.14 17.20
C ALA A 174 15.33 -1.72 18.03
N ILE A 175 14.15 -1.68 17.42
CA ILE A 175 12.91 -1.20 18.06
C ILE A 175 12.20 -2.36 18.73
N SER A 176 11.88 -2.20 20.02
CA SER A 176 10.93 -3.07 20.72
C SER A 176 9.51 -2.59 20.41
N PHE A 177 8.77 -3.36 19.61
CA PHE A 177 7.41 -3.03 19.21
C PHE A 177 6.41 -3.29 20.34
N THR A 178 5.32 -2.52 20.35
CA THR A 178 4.19 -2.79 21.25
C THR A 178 3.30 -3.89 20.68
N PRO A 179 2.48 -4.58 21.50
CA PRO A 179 1.54 -5.60 21.02
C PRO A 179 0.62 -5.10 19.90
N ALA A 180 0.17 -3.84 20.00
CA ALA A 180 -0.66 -3.21 18.97
C ALA A 180 0.11 -3.00 17.64
N GLN A 181 1.39 -2.64 17.72
CA GLN A 181 2.25 -2.51 16.55
C GLN A 181 2.55 -3.87 15.92
N VAL A 182 2.78 -4.89 16.73
CA VAL A 182 3.00 -6.27 16.24
C VAL A 182 1.73 -6.81 15.58
N GLU A 183 0.55 -6.53 16.13
CA GLU A 183 -0.72 -6.89 15.51
C GLU A 183 -0.93 -6.16 14.17
N ALA A 184 -0.53 -4.88 14.08
CA ALA A 184 -0.55 -4.15 12.80
C ALA A 184 0.41 -4.76 11.77
N ILE A 185 1.62 -5.14 12.19
CA ILE A 185 2.59 -5.84 11.32
C ILE A 185 2.01 -7.19 10.87
N LYS A 186 1.50 -8.00 11.82
CA LYS A 186 0.86 -9.29 11.54
C LYS A 186 -0.27 -9.14 10.52
N SER A 187 -1.17 -8.18 10.74
CA SER A 187 -2.29 -7.88 9.83
C SER A 187 -1.79 -7.50 8.43
N GLY A 188 -0.74 -6.66 8.36
CA GLY A 188 -0.15 -6.24 7.09
C GLY A 188 0.60 -7.33 6.32
N MET A 189 1.11 -8.34 7.01
CA MET A 189 1.73 -9.51 6.38
C MET A 189 0.68 -10.47 5.78
N GLN A 190 -0.59 -10.33 6.18
CA GLN A 190 -1.70 -11.12 5.67
C GLN A 190 -2.35 -10.43 4.46
N PRO A 191 -3.02 -11.20 3.59
CA PRO A 191 -3.85 -10.61 2.55
C PRO A 191 -5.07 -9.90 3.15
N GLY A 192 -5.51 -8.85 2.46
CA GLY A 192 -6.65 -8.03 2.86
C GLY A 192 -6.30 -6.56 2.98
N LEU A 193 -7.13 -5.82 3.71
CA LEU A 193 -6.94 -4.41 4.01
C LEU A 193 -6.63 -4.23 5.49
N THR A 194 -5.46 -3.66 5.77
CA THR A 194 -5.05 -3.23 7.12
C THR A 194 -5.09 -1.71 7.18
N ILE A 195 -5.85 -1.17 8.14
CA ILE A 195 -5.87 0.26 8.43
C ILE A 195 -5.31 0.44 9.85
N VAL A 196 -4.24 1.23 9.96
CA VAL A 196 -3.61 1.59 11.24
C VAL A 196 -4.00 3.02 11.58
N VAL A 197 -4.55 3.22 12.78
CA VAL A 197 -4.96 4.55 13.27
C VAL A 197 -4.09 4.90 14.47
N ASP A 198 -3.31 5.97 14.36
CA ASP A 198 -2.58 6.53 15.49
C ASP A 198 -3.51 7.45 16.31
N LEU A 199 -3.61 7.20 17.61
CA LEU A 199 -4.44 7.97 18.55
C LEU A 199 -3.89 9.39 18.82
N GLN A 200 -2.65 9.69 18.42
CA GLN A 200 -2.06 11.02 18.58
C GLN A 200 -2.42 11.90 17.38
N GLY A 201 -3.55 12.59 17.49
CA GLY A 201 -4.27 13.25 16.41
C GLY A 201 -3.62 14.45 15.71
N GLN A 202 -2.37 14.36 15.22
CA GLN A 202 -1.83 15.36 14.27
C GLN A 202 -1.01 14.79 13.09
N GLU A 203 -0.72 13.49 13.02
CA GLU A 203 -0.06 12.92 11.83
C GLU A 203 -0.64 11.54 11.49
N ARG A 204 -1.54 11.48 10.51
CA ARG A 204 -2.08 10.20 10.01
C ARG A 204 -0.98 9.46 9.24
N ARG A 205 -0.35 8.46 9.85
CA ARG A 205 0.56 7.54 9.16
C ARG A 205 -0.23 6.30 8.73
N MET A 206 -0.52 6.20 7.44
CA MET A 206 -1.14 5.01 6.85
C MET A 206 -0.03 4.02 6.49
N LEU A 207 0.05 2.90 7.23
CA LEU A 207 0.92 1.78 6.86
C LEU A 207 0.15 0.87 5.89
N LEU A 208 0.41 1.05 4.59
CA LEU A 208 -0.04 0.12 3.54
C LEU A 208 1.01 -0.98 3.40
N PHE A 209 0.65 -2.20 3.80
CA PHE A 209 1.46 -3.38 3.52
C PHE A 209 0.99 -3.99 2.20
N ARG A 210 1.92 -4.14 1.25
CA ARG A 210 1.68 -4.90 0.03
C ARG A 210 2.64 -6.08 0.05
N SER A 211 2.08 -7.28 -0.10
CA SER A 211 2.82 -8.52 -0.13
C SER A 211 4.01 -8.42 -1.09
N SER A 212 5.16 -8.91 -0.60
CA SER A 212 6.45 -9.10 -1.27
C SER A 212 7.52 -8.01 -1.19
N ARG A 213 7.26 -6.75 -0.78
CA ARG A 213 8.32 -5.80 -0.39
C ARG A 213 7.80 -4.77 0.62
N ILE A 214 8.43 -4.72 1.79
CA ILE A 214 8.12 -3.73 2.85
C ILE A 214 8.62 -2.36 2.39
N TYR A 215 7.72 -1.53 1.85
CA TYR A 215 7.97 -0.11 1.64
C TYR A 215 7.18 0.68 2.69
N ILE A 216 7.84 1.03 3.79
CA ILE A 216 7.33 2.04 4.73
C ILE A 216 7.37 3.38 4.00
N THR A 217 6.28 3.73 3.31
CA THR A 217 6.17 5.05 2.68
C THR A 217 5.68 6.02 3.75
N ILE A 218 6.61 6.70 4.40
CA ILE A 218 6.32 7.80 5.34
C ILE A 218 5.80 8.98 4.52
N GLY A 219 4.49 9.03 4.29
CA GLY A 219 3.82 10.17 3.68
C GLY A 219 3.79 11.35 4.66
N ARG A 220 4.76 12.26 4.56
CA ARG A 220 4.67 13.57 5.22
C ARG A 220 3.57 14.39 4.53
N SER A 221 2.39 14.46 5.14
CA SER A 221 1.44 15.53 4.81
C SER A 221 1.96 16.81 5.45
N ARG A 222 2.67 17.62 4.65
CA ARG A 222 3.00 19.00 5.03
C ARG A 222 1.73 19.82 4.80
N GLU A 223 0.92 20.00 5.82
CA GLU A 223 -0.06 21.09 5.82
C GLU A 223 0.71 22.42 5.87
N ARG A 224 0.36 23.32 4.96
CA ARG A 224 0.69 24.75 4.99
C ARG A 224 -0.60 25.51 5.18
#